data_AF-D3D193-F1
#
_entry.id   AF-D3D193-F1
#
_cell.length_a   1.000
_cell.length_b   1.000
_cell.length_c   1.000
_cell.angle_alpha   90.00
_cell.angle_beta   90.00
_cell.angle_gamma   90.00
#
_symmetry.space_group_name_H-M   'P 1'
#
loop_
_entity.id
_entity.type
_entity.pdbx_description
1 polymer ?
#
loop_
_entity_poly.entity_id
_entity_poly.type
_entity_poly.pdbx_seq_one_letter_code
_entity_poly.pdbx_strand_id
1 'polypeptide(L)'
;MLIESFLMNIPVPPVYLSEDDFGKYSVIDGKQRITAIHEYMRGRFSLTMLERFPELNGYKFSQLPPQLSNALLVRPYIRAVTLLRQSDWQTKYEVFHRLNSGGEPLNAQEIRNVLYRGPLNDLLVKLSDAPFLRRQLKIRDARAPAYRAMADVEYVLRFLTLKDSWQKFSGDFRESMDNFMARHQNIDNHELSGLEGDFNRTLQACEEIWGFDAFKRPDKDGWRDQTLAGMYDSQMVAVSLFTEREIRLLTAAKDDVVAATRELFSDENFEAAVRVATNTPARVKYRIGKMHAAMLKIAR
;
A
#
# COMPACT_ATOMS: atom_id res chain seq x y z
N MET A 1 10.94 10.26 26.64
CA MET A 1 10.09 11.45 26.50
C MET A 1 8.59 11.20 26.72
N LEU A 2 7.84 10.49 25.86
CA LEU A 2 6.36 10.39 26.02
C LEU A 2 5.90 9.83 27.38
N ILE A 3 6.45 8.70 27.82
CA ILE A 3 6.11 8.11 29.14
C ILE A 3 6.53 9.01 30.30
N GLU A 4 7.63 9.75 30.14
CA GLU A 4 8.10 10.73 31.12
C GLU A 4 7.11 11.88 31.30
N SER A 5 6.55 12.37 30.20
CA SER A 5 5.49 13.39 30.23
C SER A 5 4.29 12.92 31.05
N PHE A 6 3.91 11.65 30.92
CA PHE A 6 2.82 11.07 31.71
C PHE A 6 3.15 10.94 33.20
N LEU A 7 4.38 10.52 33.54
CA LEU A 7 4.83 10.49 34.94
C LEU A 7 4.80 11.88 35.59
N MET A 8 5.05 12.92 34.79
CA MET A 8 5.01 14.33 35.22
C MET A 8 3.60 14.95 35.17
N ASN A 9 2.56 14.21 34.78
CA ASN A 9 1.22 14.77 34.54
C ASN A 9 1.21 15.93 33.52
N ILE A 10 2.14 15.94 32.56
CA ILE A 10 2.17 16.92 31.49
C ILE A 10 1.15 16.50 30.41
N PRO A 11 0.21 17.39 30.02
CA PRO A 11 -0.71 17.11 28.93
C PRO A 11 0.02 16.80 27.63
N VAL A 12 -0.31 15.68 27.01
CA VAL A 12 0.18 15.33 25.67
C VAL A 12 -0.80 15.84 24.60
N PRO A 13 -0.33 16.06 23.36
CA PRO A 13 -1.22 16.45 22.27
C PRO A 13 -2.39 15.46 22.10
N PRO A 14 -3.55 15.90 21.58
CA PRO A 14 -4.66 14.99 21.31
C PRO A 14 -4.28 13.91 20.27
N VAL A 15 -5.04 12.82 20.25
CA VAL A 15 -5.06 11.85 19.14
C VAL A 15 -6.30 12.12 18.31
N TYR A 16 -6.22 11.86 17.01
CA TYR A 16 -7.33 12.07 16.10
C TYR A 16 -7.81 10.71 15.60
N LEU A 17 -9.11 10.49 15.64
CA LEU A 17 -9.75 9.23 15.29
C LEU A 17 -10.78 9.46 14.19
N SER A 18 -10.94 8.49 13.29
CA SER A 18 -12.05 8.43 12.34
C SER A 18 -12.97 7.29 12.74
N GLU A 19 -14.27 7.57 12.82
CA GLU A 19 -15.31 6.57 13.11
C GLU A 19 -15.86 5.99 11.80
N ASP A 20 -16.03 4.67 11.73
CA ASP A 20 -16.69 3.96 10.62
C ASP A 20 -18.18 3.68 10.89
N ASP A 21 -18.87 3.09 9.91
CA ASP A 21 -20.32 2.81 9.96
C ASP A 21 -20.73 1.82 11.05
N PHE A 22 -19.77 1.08 11.63
CA PHE A 22 -20.00 0.10 12.69
C PHE A 22 -19.47 0.57 14.05
N GLY A 23 -19.08 1.84 14.18
CA GLY A 23 -18.56 2.42 15.42
C GLY A 23 -17.13 1.99 15.76
N LYS A 24 -16.35 1.49 14.79
CA LYS A 24 -14.92 1.24 14.98
C LYS A 24 -14.13 2.52 14.71
N TYR A 25 -13.08 2.72 15.50
CA TYR A 25 -12.21 3.88 15.42
C TYR A 25 -10.88 3.56 14.73
N SER A 26 -10.46 4.47 13.86
CA SER A 26 -9.20 4.42 13.12
C SER A 26 -8.32 5.58 13.50
N VAL A 27 -7.06 5.32 13.85
CA VAL A 27 -6.13 6.38 14.24
C VAL A 27 -5.70 7.17 13.01
N ILE A 28 -6.01 8.46 13.01
CA ILE A 28 -5.64 9.46 12.01
C ILE A 28 -4.26 10.03 12.30
N ASP A 29 -4.08 10.47 13.55
CA ASP A 29 -2.85 11.03 14.08
C ASP A 29 -2.61 10.50 15.49
N GLY A 30 -1.32 10.31 15.82
CA GLY A 30 -0.89 9.76 17.10
C GLY A 30 -0.75 8.23 17.11
N LYS A 31 -0.68 7.57 15.94
CA LYS A 31 -0.39 6.13 15.82
C LYS A 31 0.87 5.75 16.58
N GLN A 32 1.97 6.47 16.39
CA GLN A 32 3.23 6.20 17.11
C GLN A 32 3.09 6.38 18.63
N ARG A 33 2.31 7.36 19.08
CA ARG A 33 2.06 7.62 20.51
C ARG A 33 1.24 6.49 21.14
N ILE A 34 0.12 6.12 20.52
CA ILE A 34 -0.73 5.01 20.98
C ILE A 34 0.05 3.70 20.98
N THR A 35 0.79 3.41 19.91
CA THR A 35 1.65 2.22 19.83
C THR A 35 2.71 2.24 20.93
N ALA A 36 3.46 3.34 21.11
CA ALA A 36 4.48 3.42 22.14
C ALA A 36 3.92 3.18 23.55
N ILE A 37 2.74 3.71 23.85
CA ILE A 37 2.04 3.47 25.12
C ILE A 37 1.67 2.00 25.25
N HIS A 38 1.02 1.43 24.24
CA HIS A 38 0.62 0.03 24.23
C HIS A 38 1.81 -0.93 24.42
N GLU A 39 2.88 -0.71 23.66
CA GLU A 39 4.11 -1.49 23.70
C GLU A 39 4.81 -1.39 25.07
N TYR A 40 4.87 -0.19 25.65
CA TYR A 40 5.47 0.02 26.96
C TYR A 40 4.69 -0.66 28.07
N MET A 41 3.36 -0.47 28.09
CA MET A 41 2.44 -1.10 29.05
C MET A 41 2.54 -2.64 29.00
N ARG A 42 2.82 -3.22 27.82
CA ARG A 42 3.07 -4.66 27.65
C ARG A 42 4.52 -5.09 27.94
N GLY A 43 5.39 -4.19 28.39
CA GLY A 43 6.78 -4.49 28.73
C GLY A 43 7.67 -4.84 27.53
N ARG A 44 7.31 -4.40 26.32
CA ARG A 44 8.06 -4.73 25.10
C ARG A 44 9.39 -3.98 24.98
N PHE A 45 9.53 -2.85 25.67
CA PHE A 45 10.79 -2.11 25.78
C PHE A 45 10.96 -1.48 27.17
N SER A 46 12.19 -1.08 27.49
CA SER A 46 12.55 -0.35 28.71
C SER A 46 12.68 1.15 28.46
N LEU A 47 12.44 1.96 29.49
CA LEU A 47 12.63 3.41 29.40
C LEU A 47 14.10 3.75 29.16
N THR A 48 14.36 4.76 28.32
CA THR A 48 15.71 5.23 28.00
C THR A 48 15.69 6.73 27.83
N MET A 49 16.82 7.39 28.11
CA MET A 49 17.01 8.83 27.93
C MET A 49 15.93 9.67 28.65
N LEU A 50 15.59 9.27 29.89
CA LEU A 50 14.81 10.10 30.80
C LEU A 50 15.73 11.13 31.48
N GLU A 51 15.31 12.39 31.48
CA GLU A 51 16.05 13.51 32.06
C GLU A 51 15.57 13.86 33.48
N ARG A 52 14.26 13.73 33.73
CA ARG A 52 13.61 14.08 35.01
C ARG A 52 13.54 12.91 35.97
N PHE A 53 13.51 11.69 35.43
CA PHE A 53 13.57 10.45 36.21
C PHE A 53 14.68 9.52 35.69
N PRO A 54 15.95 9.96 35.74
CA PRO A 54 17.07 9.19 35.20
C PRO A 54 17.21 7.80 35.84
N GLU A 55 16.77 7.63 37.09
CA GLU A 55 16.76 6.38 37.84
C GLU A 55 15.82 5.31 37.28
N LEU A 56 14.84 5.70 36.45
CA LEU A 56 13.92 4.78 35.80
C LEU A 56 14.44 4.31 34.43
N ASN A 57 15.58 4.82 33.96
CA ASN A 57 16.21 4.31 32.74
C ASN A 57 16.56 2.83 32.92
N GLY A 58 16.24 2.01 31.91
CA GLY A 58 16.39 0.55 31.94
C GLY A 58 15.17 -0.19 32.49
N TYR A 59 14.18 0.50 33.07
CA TYR A 59 13.00 -0.15 33.64
C TYR A 59 11.95 -0.44 32.56
N LYS A 60 11.43 -1.66 32.56
CA LYS A 60 10.16 -2.01 31.90
C LYS A 60 8.99 -1.64 32.81
N PHE A 61 7.79 -1.58 32.25
CA PHE A 61 6.59 -1.26 33.03
C PHE A 61 6.41 -2.15 34.28
N SER A 62 6.66 -3.45 34.16
CA SER A 62 6.56 -4.41 35.28
C SER A 62 7.61 -4.24 36.37
N GLN A 63 8.66 -3.46 36.12
CA GLN A 63 9.75 -3.20 37.06
C GLN A 63 9.59 -1.86 37.78
N LEU A 64 8.60 -1.04 37.39
CA LEU A 64 8.37 0.25 38.03
C LEU A 64 7.95 0.08 39.50
N PRO A 65 8.35 1.02 40.38
CA PRO A 65 7.80 1.11 41.72
C PRO A 65 6.26 1.15 41.67
N PRO A 66 5.56 0.45 42.59
CA PRO A 66 4.10 0.33 42.55
C PRO A 66 3.36 1.67 42.49
N GLN A 67 3.91 2.71 43.10
CA GLN A 67 3.33 4.06 43.10
C GLN A 67 3.37 4.69 41.70
N LEU A 68 4.45 4.46 40.93
CA LEU A 68 4.62 5.00 39.59
C LEU A 68 3.85 4.20 38.54
N SER A 69 3.82 2.87 38.67
CA SER A 69 2.97 2.02 37.80
C SER A 69 1.49 2.39 37.97
N ASN A 70 1.02 2.56 39.21
CA ASN A 70 -0.33 3.01 39.49
C ASN A 70 -0.59 4.43 38.96
N ALA A 71 0.37 5.34 39.10
CA ALA A 71 0.26 6.67 38.52
C ALA A 71 0.04 6.60 37.01
N LEU A 72 0.82 5.80 36.27
CA LEU A 72 0.69 5.62 34.82
C LEU A 72 -0.61 4.93 34.37
N LEU A 73 -1.21 4.09 35.21
CA LEU A 73 -2.46 3.41 34.88
C LEU A 73 -3.69 4.31 35.08
N VAL A 74 -3.64 5.23 36.04
CA VAL A 74 -4.83 5.96 36.51
C VAL A 74 -4.86 7.41 36.06
N ARG A 75 -3.72 8.10 36.05
CA ARG A 75 -3.67 9.56 35.87
C ARG A 75 -3.58 10.01 34.41
N PRO A 76 -2.81 9.34 33.52
CA PRO A 76 -2.69 9.76 32.14
C PRO A 76 -4.02 9.70 31.41
N TYR A 77 -4.33 10.78 30.70
CA TYR A 77 -5.38 10.80 29.69
C TYR A 77 -4.82 11.37 28.40
N ILE A 78 -5.39 10.91 27.28
CA ILE A 78 -5.14 11.49 25.97
C ILE A 78 -6.48 11.95 25.45
N ARG A 79 -6.56 13.22 25.07
CA ARG A 79 -7.75 13.77 24.41
C ARG A 79 -7.90 13.11 23.05
N ALA A 80 -9.04 12.50 22.77
CA ALA A 80 -9.37 11.99 21.45
C ALA A 80 -10.32 12.96 20.76
N VAL A 81 -9.98 13.36 19.52
CA VAL A 81 -10.87 14.13 18.64
C VAL A 81 -11.34 13.20 17.53
N THR A 82 -12.63 12.91 17.50
CA THR A 82 -13.21 12.02 16.50
C THR A 82 -13.80 12.82 15.35
N LEU A 83 -13.37 12.53 14.12
CA LEU A 83 -14.02 12.99 12.91
C LEU A 83 -15.24 12.11 12.64
N LEU A 84 -16.42 12.71 12.80
CA LEU A 84 -17.69 12.03 12.67
C LEU A 84 -17.99 11.68 11.20
N ARG A 85 -18.77 10.61 11.04
CA ARG A 85 -19.22 10.06 9.76
C ARG A 85 -19.75 11.11 8.78
N GLN A 86 -20.49 12.11 9.26
CA GLN A 86 -21.25 13.06 8.45
C GLN A 86 -20.41 14.12 7.71
N SER A 87 -19.12 14.24 8.00
CA SER A 87 -18.24 15.15 7.24
C SER A 87 -18.03 14.60 5.84
N ASP A 88 -18.12 15.48 4.83
CA ASP A 88 -17.82 15.10 3.45
C ASP A 88 -16.37 14.64 3.31
N TRP A 89 -16.12 13.85 2.26
CA TRP A 89 -14.81 13.23 2.02
C TRP A 89 -13.68 14.25 1.94
N GLN A 90 -13.93 15.40 1.32
CA GLN A 90 -12.93 16.43 1.11
C GLN A 90 -12.56 17.11 2.43
N THR A 91 -13.54 17.39 3.29
CA THR A 91 -13.31 17.89 4.66
C THR A 91 -12.54 16.89 5.51
N LYS A 92 -12.89 15.60 5.49
CA LYS A 92 -12.11 14.58 6.21
C LYS A 92 -10.68 14.57 5.69
N TYR A 93 -10.49 14.47 4.39
CA TYR A 93 -9.17 14.45 3.77
C TYR A 93 -8.34 15.70 4.14
N GLU A 94 -8.91 16.90 4.09
CA GLU A 94 -8.23 18.14 4.46
C GLU A 94 -7.83 18.16 5.94
N VAL A 95 -8.74 17.76 6.83
CA VAL A 95 -8.43 17.69 8.27
C VAL A 95 -7.33 16.66 8.52
N PHE A 96 -7.42 15.48 7.91
CA PHE A 96 -6.36 14.47 7.95
C PHE A 96 -5.02 15.03 7.49
N HIS A 97 -5.00 15.75 6.37
CA HIS A 97 -3.77 16.29 5.79
C HIS A 97 -3.16 17.41 6.66
N ARG A 98 -4.01 18.26 7.27
CA ARG A 98 -3.55 19.31 8.19
C ARG A 98 -3.00 18.73 9.48
N LEU A 99 -3.63 17.70 10.03
CA LEU A 99 -3.21 17.06 11.28
C LEU A 99 -1.93 16.23 11.12
N ASN A 100 -1.75 15.58 9.97
CA ASN A 100 -0.54 14.83 9.65
C ASN A 100 0.70 15.72 9.40
N SER A 101 0.57 17.05 9.43
CA SER A 101 1.68 18.00 9.27
C SER A 101 2.64 18.04 10.48
N GLY A 102 2.24 17.53 11.64
CA GLY A 102 3.02 17.61 12.89
C GLY A 102 3.97 16.43 13.14
N GLY A 103 3.93 15.37 12.32
CA GLY A 103 4.74 14.15 12.44
C GLY A 103 5.24 13.66 11.08
N GLU A 104 5.66 12.39 10.99
CA GLU A 104 5.94 11.77 9.68
C GLU A 104 4.61 11.64 8.91
N PRO A 105 4.43 12.34 7.77
CA PRO A 105 3.15 12.38 7.10
C PRO A 105 2.81 11.01 6.52
N LEU A 106 1.58 10.54 6.75
CA LEU A 106 1.07 9.35 6.10
C LEU A 106 1.14 9.49 4.58
N ASN A 107 1.50 8.41 3.90
CA ASN A 107 1.50 8.39 2.45
C ASN A 107 0.06 8.30 1.89
N ALA A 108 -0.10 8.48 0.58
CA ALA A 108 -1.42 8.49 -0.05
C ALA A 108 -2.21 7.17 0.16
N GLN A 109 -1.53 6.02 0.14
CA GLN A 109 -2.18 4.73 0.36
C GLN A 109 -2.59 4.52 1.81
N GLU A 110 -1.78 4.96 2.77
CA GLU A 110 -2.14 4.95 4.19
C GLU A 110 -3.38 5.81 4.46
N ILE A 111 -3.49 6.97 3.80
CA ILE A 111 -4.67 7.83 3.87
C ILE A 111 -5.90 7.11 3.30
N ARG A 112 -5.78 6.49 2.12
CA ARG A 112 -6.90 5.71 1.52
C ARG A 112 -7.41 4.61 2.43
N ASN A 113 -6.51 3.87 3.06
CA ASN A 113 -6.85 2.77 3.96
C ASN A 113 -7.67 3.22 5.18
N VAL A 114 -7.55 4.49 5.58
CA VAL A 114 -8.40 5.06 6.64
C VAL A 114 -9.69 5.64 6.09
N LEU A 115 -9.63 6.38 4.99
CA LEU A 115 -10.79 7.11 4.45
C LEU A 115 -11.82 6.20 3.77
N TYR A 116 -11.37 5.12 3.11
CA TYR A 116 -12.22 4.26 2.28
C TYR A 116 -12.37 2.86 2.87
N ARG A 117 -12.55 2.76 4.19
CA ARG A 117 -12.82 1.47 4.83
C ARG A 117 -14.09 0.83 4.27
N GLY A 118 -14.04 -0.49 4.10
CA GLY A 118 -15.15 -1.26 3.54
C GLY A 118 -14.66 -2.48 2.75
N PRO A 119 -15.59 -3.19 2.09
CA PRO A 119 -15.32 -4.46 1.42
C PRO A 119 -14.19 -4.40 0.40
N LEU A 120 -14.11 -3.33 -0.40
CA LEU A 120 -13.01 -3.16 -1.35
C LEU A 120 -11.66 -3.04 -0.63
N ASN A 121 -11.55 -2.19 0.39
CA ASN A 121 -10.29 -2.00 1.09
C ASN A 121 -9.82 -3.29 1.79
N ASP A 122 -10.76 -4.05 2.37
CA ASP A 122 -10.46 -5.35 2.97
C ASP A 122 -9.98 -6.36 1.91
N LEU A 123 -10.57 -6.35 0.71
CA LEU A 123 -10.10 -7.15 -0.41
C LEU A 123 -8.68 -6.74 -0.85
N LEU A 124 -8.37 -5.44 -0.94
CA LEU A 124 -7.04 -4.98 -1.33
C LEU A 124 -5.96 -5.48 -0.37
N VAL A 125 -6.23 -5.42 0.94
CA VAL A 125 -5.32 -5.94 1.98
C VAL A 125 -5.17 -7.45 1.86
N LYS A 126 -6.27 -8.19 1.64
CA LYS A 126 -6.24 -9.63 1.41
C LYS A 126 -5.40 -10.00 0.19
N LEU A 127 -5.59 -9.31 -0.93
CA LEU A 127 -4.86 -9.57 -2.17
C LEU A 127 -3.37 -9.20 -2.06
N SER A 128 -3.03 -8.21 -1.22
CA SER A 128 -1.64 -7.81 -1.00
C SER A 128 -0.82 -8.86 -0.25
N ASP A 129 -1.47 -9.84 0.39
CA ASP A 129 -0.82 -11.01 1.00
C ASP A 129 -0.23 -11.99 -0.03
N ALA A 130 -0.49 -11.82 -1.33
CA ALA A 130 0.02 -12.68 -2.38
C ALA A 130 1.56 -12.83 -2.32
N PRO A 131 2.09 -14.06 -2.09
CA PRO A 131 3.52 -14.28 -1.89
C PRO A 131 4.37 -13.82 -3.08
N PHE A 132 3.87 -14.00 -4.29
CA PHE A 132 4.56 -13.56 -5.50
C PHE A 132 4.73 -12.03 -5.54
N LEU A 133 3.65 -11.27 -5.33
CA LEU A 133 3.72 -9.81 -5.31
C LEU A 133 4.69 -9.31 -4.24
N ARG A 134 4.57 -9.81 -3.00
CA ARG A 134 5.46 -9.42 -1.90
C ARG A 134 6.92 -9.72 -2.19
N ARG A 135 7.20 -10.87 -2.82
CA ARG A 135 8.56 -11.24 -3.25
C ARG A 135 9.12 -10.24 -4.24
N GLN A 136 8.34 -9.84 -5.25
CA GLN A 136 8.76 -8.83 -6.22
C GLN A 136 9.03 -7.47 -5.55
N LEU A 137 8.16 -7.06 -4.63
CA LEU A 137 8.31 -5.82 -3.85
C LEU A 137 9.36 -5.92 -2.72
N LYS A 138 10.07 -7.04 -2.59
CA LYS A 138 11.07 -7.31 -1.55
C LYS A 138 10.52 -7.16 -0.12
N ILE A 139 9.24 -7.45 0.08
CA ILE A 139 8.57 -7.47 1.38
C ILE A 139 8.78 -8.85 2.01
N ARG A 140 9.66 -8.91 3.02
CA ARG A 140 9.98 -10.15 3.74
C ARG A 140 9.17 -10.33 5.02
N ASP A 141 8.82 -9.22 5.67
CA ASP A 141 8.07 -9.19 6.92
C ASP A 141 7.41 -7.82 7.12
N ALA A 142 6.67 -7.67 8.21
CA ALA A 142 5.95 -6.44 8.53
C ALA A 142 6.84 -5.22 8.86
N ARG A 143 8.16 -5.40 9.03
CA ARG A 143 9.12 -4.32 9.31
C ARG A 143 9.68 -3.72 8.01
N ALA A 144 9.57 -4.43 6.88
CA ALA A 144 10.02 -3.96 5.58
C ALA A 144 9.45 -2.56 5.28
N PRO A 145 10.27 -1.58 4.84
CA PRO A 145 9.80 -0.22 4.56
C PRO A 145 8.64 -0.18 3.56
N ALA A 146 8.70 -1.00 2.50
CA ALA A 146 7.64 -1.10 1.49
C ALA A 146 6.30 -1.59 2.08
N TYR A 147 6.33 -2.54 3.03
CA TYR A 147 5.12 -3.01 3.72
C TYR A 147 4.55 -1.94 4.65
N ARG A 148 5.41 -1.26 5.41
CA ARG A 148 4.96 -0.16 6.30
C ARG A 148 4.34 0.99 5.51
N ALA A 149 4.84 1.24 4.30
CA ALA A 149 4.28 2.21 3.37
C ALA A 149 3.04 1.69 2.60
N MET A 150 2.58 0.45 2.85
CA MET A 150 1.46 -0.18 2.16
C MET A 150 1.64 -0.29 0.63
N ALA A 151 2.89 -0.45 0.16
CA ALA A 151 3.20 -0.53 -1.26
C ALA A 151 2.55 -1.75 -1.93
N ASP A 152 2.46 -2.88 -1.23
CA ASP A 152 1.74 -4.06 -1.73
C ASP A 152 0.26 -3.77 -1.98
N VAL A 153 -0.42 -3.13 -1.02
CA VAL A 153 -1.83 -2.70 -1.16
C VAL A 153 -1.99 -1.69 -2.30
N GLU A 154 -1.06 -0.73 -2.42
CA GLU A 154 -1.06 0.25 -3.51
C GLU A 154 -0.95 -0.44 -4.89
N TYR A 155 -0.08 -1.45 -5.05
CA TYR A 155 0.08 -2.16 -6.31
C TYR A 155 -1.17 -2.96 -6.71
N VAL A 156 -1.90 -3.52 -5.75
CA VAL A 156 -3.20 -4.14 -6.02
C VAL A 156 -4.20 -3.09 -6.52
N LEU A 157 -4.36 -1.98 -5.79
CA LEU A 157 -5.29 -0.91 -6.16
C LEU A 157 -4.93 -0.30 -7.53
N ARG A 158 -3.64 -0.10 -7.77
CA ARG A 158 -3.09 0.42 -9.03
C ARG A 158 -3.47 -0.45 -10.21
N PHE A 159 -3.35 -1.78 -10.06
CA PHE A 159 -3.78 -2.71 -11.11
C PHE A 159 -5.27 -2.60 -11.38
N LEU A 160 -6.12 -2.69 -10.36
CA LEU A 160 -7.58 -2.65 -10.55
C LEU A 160 -8.02 -1.33 -11.19
N THR A 161 -7.43 -0.22 -10.75
CA THR A 161 -7.69 1.12 -11.31
C THR A 161 -7.28 1.22 -12.78
N LEU A 162 -6.10 0.71 -13.13
CA LEU A 162 -5.63 0.74 -14.52
C LEU A 162 -6.39 -0.24 -15.41
N LYS A 163 -6.74 -1.43 -14.93
CA LYS A 163 -7.55 -2.39 -15.69
C LYS A 163 -8.88 -1.75 -16.11
N ASP A 164 -9.51 -0.99 -15.22
CA ASP A 164 -10.76 -0.25 -15.48
C ASP A 164 -10.57 0.92 -16.46
N SER A 165 -9.44 1.64 -16.39
CA SER A 165 -9.35 2.98 -16.97
C SER A 165 -8.09 3.31 -17.79
N TRP A 166 -7.19 2.36 -18.08
CA TRP A 166 -5.90 2.68 -18.72
C TRP A 166 -6.03 3.41 -20.07
N GLN A 167 -7.08 3.15 -20.84
CA GLN A 167 -7.36 3.83 -22.11
C GLN A 167 -7.80 5.29 -21.94
N LYS A 168 -8.37 5.63 -20.78
CA LYS A 168 -8.89 6.96 -20.43
C LYS A 168 -8.12 7.58 -19.25
N PHE A 169 -6.94 7.04 -18.93
CA PHE A 169 -6.15 7.48 -17.79
C PHE A 169 -5.86 8.98 -17.86
N SER A 170 -6.22 9.72 -16.81
CA SER A 170 -6.15 11.19 -16.75
C SER A 170 -4.74 11.73 -16.64
N GLY A 171 -3.80 10.91 -16.14
CA GLY A 171 -2.44 11.33 -15.84
C GLY A 171 -2.22 11.67 -14.37
N ASP A 172 -3.18 11.32 -13.52
CA ASP A 172 -3.06 11.39 -12.06
C ASP A 172 -3.45 10.06 -11.43
N PHE A 173 -2.44 9.27 -11.04
CA PHE A 173 -2.64 8.03 -10.30
C PHE A 173 -3.32 8.25 -8.95
N ARG A 174 -3.03 9.35 -8.25
CA ARG A 174 -3.60 9.62 -6.94
C ARG A 174 -5.10 9.81 -7.07
N GLU A 175 -5.50 10.72 -7.95
CA GLU A 175 -6.91 11.01 -8.21
C GLU A 175 -7.64 9.78 -8.77
N SER A 176 -7.03 9.06 -9.72
CA SER A 176 -7.65 7.87 -10.34
C SER A 176 -7.92 6.78 -9.31
N MET A 177 -6.97 6.51 -8.41
CA MET A 177 -7.13 5.52 -7.35
C MET A 177 -8.10 5.98 -6.27
N ASP A 178 -8.11 7.26 -5.91
CA ASP A 178 -9.08 7.84 -4.97
C ASP A 178 -10.50 7.69 -5.54
N ASN A 179 -10.71 8.05 -6.81
CA ASN A 179 -12.00 7.91 -7.50
C ASN A 179 -12.42 6.45 -7.64
N PHE A 180 -11.48 5.53 -7.86
CA PHE A 180 -11.78 4.10 -7.91
C PHE A 180 -12.28 3.59 -6.54
N MET A 181 -11.61 3.96 -5.44
CA MET A 181 -12.03 3.60 -4.09
C MET A 181 -13.40 4.18 -3.74
N ALA A 182 -13.63 5.46 -4.05
CA ALA A 182 -14.90 6.13 -3.79
C ALA A 182 -16.07 5.49 -4.54
N ARG A 183 -15.88 5.17 -5.82
CA ARG A 183 -16.92 4.56 -6.67
C ARG A 183 -17.35 3.17 -6.17
N HIS A 184 -16.41 2.40 -5.63
CA HIS A 184 -16.62 1.04 -5.17
C HIS A 184 -16.80 0.95 -3.64
N GLN A 185 -17.12 2.07 -2.97
CA GLN A 185 -17.29 2.07 -1.52
C GLN A 185 -18.42 1.14 -1.07
N ASN A 186 -19.48 1.00 -1.88
CA ASN A 186 -20.62 0.12 -1.64
C ASN A 186 -20.67 -1.04 -2.66
N ILE A 187 -19.51 -1.52 -3.10
CA ILE A 187 -19.38 -2.63 -4.05
C ILE A 187 -20.11 -3.88 -3.55
N ASP A 188 -20.81 -4.59 -4.45
CA ASP A 188 -21.48 -5.84 -4.12
C ASP A 188 -20.52 -7.05 -4.16
N ASN A 189 -20.96 -8.18 -3.61
CA ASN A 189 -20.14 -9.39 -3.49
C ASN A 189 -19.76 -10.02 -4.85
N HIS A 190 -20.60 -9.82 -5.88
CA HIS A 190 -20.35 -10.37 -7.21
C HIS A 190 -19.27 -9.55 -7.92
N GLU A 191 -19.38 -8.23 -7.92
CA GLU A 191 -18.35 -7.34 -8.42
C GLU A 191 -17.02 -7.51 -7.66
N LEU A 192 -17.08 -7.62 -6.33
CA LEU A 192 -15.90 -7.85 -5.49
C LEU A 192 -15.19 -9.17 -5.84
N SER A 193 -15.94 -10.26 -6.07
CA SER A 193 -15.39 -11.54 -6.52
C SER A 193 -14.79 -11.45 -7.93
N GLY A 194 -15.38 -10.64 -8.81
CA GLY A 194 -14.83 -10.38 -10.15
C GLY A 194 -13.46 -9.70 -10.08
N LEU A 195 -13.33 -8.66 -9.26
CA LEU A 195 -12.05 -7.96 -9.05
C LEU A 195 -10.98 -8.90 -8.43
N GLU A 196 -11.39 -9.72 -7.46
CA GLU A 196 -10.50 -10.73 -6.86
C GLU A 196 -10.01 -11.74 -7.89
N GLY A 197 -10.92 -12.31 -8.67
CA GLY A 197 -10.62 -13.29 -9.71
C GLY A 197 -9.69 -12.72 -10.78
N ASP A 198 -9.96 -11.50 -11.25
CA ASP A 198 -9.13 -10.81 -12.24
C ASP A 198 -7.70 -10.57 -11.76
N PHE A 199 -7.53 -10.12 -10.52
CA PHE A 199 -6.20 -9.91 -9.96
C PHE A 199 -5.43 -11.23 -9.81
N ASN A 200 -6.05 -12.23 -9.17
CA ASN A 200 -5.38 -13.51 -8.91
C ASN A 200 -4.99 -14.24 -10.20
N ARG A 201 -5.91 -14.31 -11.16
CA ARG A 201 -5.66 -14.89 -12.50
C ARG A 201 -4.49 -14.21 -13.19
N THR A 202 -4.49 -12.88 -13.19
CA THR A 202 -3.47 -12.07 -13.87
C THR A 202 -2.11 -12.21 -13.19
N LEU A 203 -2.08 -12.12 -11.86
CA LEU A 203 -0.85 -12.23 -11.08
C LEU A 203 -0.22 -13.63 -11.23
N GLN A 204 -1.04 -14.67 -11.22
CA GLN A 204 -0.58 -16.05 -11.44
C GLN A 204 0.02 -16.20 -12.84
N ALA A 205 -0.66 -15.72 -13.89
CA ALA A 205 -0.11 -15.75 -15.24
C ALA A 205 1.22 -14.98 -15.35
N CYS A 206 1.35 -13.84 -14.68
CA CYS A 206 2.63 -13.13 -14.60
C CYS A 206 3.73 -13.94 -13.89
N GLU A 207 3.39 -14.69 -12.83
CA GLU A 207 4.33 -15.58 -12.14
C GLU A 207 4.78 -16.74 -13.04
N GLU A 208 3.84 -17.36 -13.77
CA GLU A 208 4.15 -18.50 -14.65
C GLU A 208 4.98 -18.10 -15.87
N ILE A 209 4.74 -16.90 -16.42
CA ILE A 209 5.46 -16.39 -17.61
C ILE A 209 6.84 -15.85 -17.24
N TRP A 210 6.92 -14.86 -16.33
CA TRP A 210 8.17 -14.14 -16.06
C TRP A 210 8.85 -14.56 -14.76
N GLY A 211 8.14 -15.22 -13.84
CA GLY A 211 8.71 -15.69 -12.57
C GLY A 211 9.49 -14.61 -11.82
N PHE A 212 10.76 -14.89 -11.50
CA PHE A 212 11.63 -13.95 -10.79
C PHE A 212 11.95 -12.67 -11.56
N ASP A 213 11.75 -12.66 -12.89
CA ASP A 213 12.04 -11.52 -13.75
C ASP A 213 10.82 -10.60 -13.97
N ALA A 214 9.67 -10.97 -13.40
CA ALA A 214 8.45 -10.17 -13.49
C ALA A 214 8.65 -8.75 -12.96
N PHE A 215 8.07 -7.79 -13.67
CA PHE A 215 8.05 -6.36 -13.36
C PHE A 215 9.45 -5.70 -13.35
N LYS A 216 10.46 -6.37 -13.89
CA LYS A 216 11.84 -5.87 -14.01
C LYS A 216 12.12 -5.44 -15.44
N ARG A 217 13.24 -4.75 -15.62
CA ARG A 217 13.80 -4.44 -16.95
C ARG A 217 15.03 -5.30 -17.22
N PRO A 218 15.32 -5.64 -18.48
CA PRO A 218 16.54 -6.32 -18.84
C PRO A 218 17.76 -5.43 -18.57
N ASP A 219 18.87 -6.08 -18.31
CA ASP A 219 20.23 -5.52 -18.26
C ASP A 219 21.14 -6.37 -19.16
N LYS A 220 22.40 -5.99 -19.36
CA LYS A 220 23.32 -6.64 -20.32
C LYS A 220 23.35 -8.17 -20.20
N ASP A 221 23.36 -8.69 -18.98
CA ASP A 221 23.49 -10.13 -18.68
C ASP A 221 22.29 -10.72 -17.90
N GLY A 222 21.10 -10.11 -18.01
CA GLY A 222 19.92 -10.64 -17.32
C GLY A 222 18.85 -9.59 -17.06
N TRP A 223 18.38 -9.52 -15.82
CA TRP A 223 17.36 -8.58 -15.39
C TRP A 223 17.86 -7.78 -14.19
N ARG A 224 17.62 -6.48 -14.21
CA ARG A 224 17.95 -5.62 -13.08
C ARG A 224 17.02 -5.98 -11.92
N ASP A 225 17.58 -6.31 -10.76
CA ASP A 225 16.82 -6.69 -9.57
C ASP A 225 16.11 -5.49 -8.89
N GLN A 226 15.17 -4.90 -9.62
CA GLN A 226 14.38 -3.75 -9.19
C GLN A 226 13.03 -3.79 -9.92
N THR A 227 11.95 -3.96 -9.15
CA THR A 227 10.59 -3.81 -9.66
C THR A 227 10.32 -2.38 -10.08
N LEU A 228 9.79 -2.21 -11.28
CA LEU A 228 9.38 -0.92 -11.83
C LEU A 228 7.86 -0.87 -11.94
N ALA A 229 7.23 0.15 -11.35
CA ALA A 229 5.78 0.35 -11.47
C ALA A 229 5.31 0.38 -12.94
N GLY A 230 6.10 0.98 -13.84
CA GLY A 230 5.78 0.99 -15.27
C GLY A 230 5.78 -0.41 -15.91
N MET A 231 6.68 -1.30 -15.47
CA MET A 231 6.70 -2.70 -15.92
C MET A 231 5.59 -3.53 -15.28
N TYR A 232 5.26 -3.26 -14.02
CA TYR A 232 4.09 -3.84 -13.37
C TYR A 232 2.81 -3.52 -14.14
N ASP A 233 2.60 -2.23 -14.46
CA ASP A 233 1.43 -1.79 -15.22
C ASP A 233 1.38 -2.43 -16.60
N SER A 234 2.51 -2.48 -17.32
CA SER A 234 2.54 -3.02 -18.67
C SER A 234 2.21 -4.51 -18.69
N GLN A 235 2.83 -5.30 -17.80
CA GLN A 235 2.62 -6.75 -17.75
C GLN A 235 1.24 -7.10 -17.20
N MET A 236 0.88 -6.60 -16.02
CA MET A 236 -0.39 -6.95 -15.38
C MET A 236 -1.59 -6.55 -16.25
N VAL A 237 -1.62 -5.29 -16.73
CA VAL A 237 -2.77 -4.84 -17.51
C VAL A 237 -2.81 -5.55 -18.87
N ALA A 238 -1.68 -5.73 -19.56
CA ALA A 238 -1.68 -6.46 -20.84
C ALA A 238 -2.15 -7.91 -20.69
N VAL A 239 -1.66 -8.64 -19.69
CA VAL A 239 -2.09 -10.02 -19.40
C VAL A 239 -3.58 -10.07 -19.10
N SER A 240 -4.11 -9.11 -18.37
CA SER A 240 -5.53 -9.09 -18.00
C SER A 240 -6.49 -8.99 -19.20
N LEU A 241 -6.00 -8.51 -20.36
CA LEU A 241 -6.77 -8.39 -21.61
C LEU A 241 -6.93 -9.72 -22.37
N PHE A 242 -6.15 -10.75 -22.03
CA PHE A 242 -6.22 -12.06 -22.68
C PHE A 242 -7.25 -12.96 -22.00
N THR A 243 -7.86 -13.83 -22.81
CA THR A 243 -8.72 -14.91 -22.33
C THR A 243 -7.92 -16.00 -21.64
N GLU A 244 -8.60 -16.84 -20.86
CA GLU A 244 -8.01 -18.04 -20.22
C GLU A 244 -7.27 -18.96 -21.21
N ARG A 245 -7.81 -19.11 -22.41
CA ARG A 245 -7.17 -19.93 -23.45
C ARG A 245 -5.86 -19.30 -23.93
N GLU A 246 -5.86 -18.00 -24.18
CA GLU A 246 -4.67 -17.27 -24.64
C GLU A 246 -3.60 -17.22 -23.56
N ILE A 247 -3.97 -17.04 -22.29
CA ILE A 247 -3.03 -17.11 -21.16
C ILE A 247 -2.34 -18.47 -21.10
N ARG A 248 -3.07 -19.57 -21.31
CA ARG A 248 -2.45 -20.91 -21.38
C ARG A 248 -1.45 -21.04 -22.53
N LEU A 249 -1.76 -20.48 -23.70
CA LEU A 249 -0.83 -20.47 -24.84
C LEU A 249 0.44 -19.64 -24.53
N LEU A 250 0.26 -18.44 -23.96
CA LEU A 250 1.35 -17.56 -23.56
C LEU A 250 2.24 -18.20 -22.50
N THR A 251 1.65 -18.92 -21.54
CA THR A 251 2.38 -19.64 -20.49
C THR A 251 3.15 -20.83 -21.06
N ALA A 252 2.56 -21.56 -22.00
CA ALA A 252 3.26 -22.64 -22.71
C ALA A 252 4.43 -22.10 -23.57
N ALA A 253 4.28 -20.90 -24.13
CA ALA A 253 5.29 -20.18 -24.92
C ALA A 253 6.06 -19.13 -24.09
N LYS A 254 6.25 -19.35 -22.78
CA LYS A 254 6.83 -18.35 -21.87
C LYS A 254 8.19 -17.83 -22.32
N ASP A 255 9.04 -18.67 -22.89
CA ASP A 255 10.39 -18.27 -23.33
C ASP A 255 10.30 -17.27 -24.49
N ASP A 256 9.34 -17.44 -25.40
CA ASP A 256 9.05 -16.49 -26.48
C ASP A 256 8.49 -15.18 -25.92
N VAL A 257 7.61 -15.25 -24.92
CA VAL A 257 7.06 -14.04 -24.27
C VAL A 257 8.16 -13.26 -23.54
N VAL A 258 9.07 -13.95 -22.84
CA VAL A 258 10.22 -13.35 -22.16
C VAL A 258 11.19 -12.73 -23.18
N ALA A 259 11.46 -13.41 -24.30
CA ALA A 259 12.28 -12.89 -25.39
C ALA A 259 11.65 -11.64 -26.03
N ALA A 260 10.35 -11.68 -26.35
CA ALA A 260 9.62 -10.54 -26.89
C ALA A 260 9.59 -9.37 -25.89
N THR A 261 9.49 -9.66 -24.58
CA THR A 261 9.60 -8.63 -23.53
C THR A 261 10.95 -7.94 -23.56
N ARG A 262 12.05 -8.68 -23.78
CA ARG A 262 13.39 -8.09 -23.94
C ARG A 262 13.51 -7.26 -25.21
N GLU A 263 12.94 -7.75 -26.31
CA GLU A 263 12.93 -7.03 -27.60
C GLU A 263 12.22 -5.67 -27.48
N LEU A 264 11.18 -5.54 -26.66
CA LEU A 264 10.53 -4.24 -26.43
C LEU A 264 11.49 -3.16 -25.94
N PHE A 265 12.59 -3.51 -25.25
CA PHE A 265 13.59 -2.55 -24.80
C PHE A 265 14.56 -2.08 -25.88
N SER A 266 14.49 -2.61 -27.11
CA SER A 266 15.16 -2.00 -28.26
C SER A 266 14.41 -0.75 -28.77
N ASP A 267 13.16 -0.54 -28.35
CA ASP A 267 12.39 0.67 -28.60
C ASP A 267 12.62 1.66 -27.45
N GLU A 268 13.40 2.72 -27.71
CA GLU A 268 13.71 3.74 -26.70
C GLU A 268 12.45 4.37 -26.08
N ASN A 269 11.35 4.44 -26.84
CA ASN A 269 10.09 4.98 -26.33
C ASN A 269 9.46 4.03 -25.29
N PHE A 270 9.61 2.72 -25.47
CA PHE A 270 9.13 1.74 -24.51
C PHE A 270 9.95 1.81 -23.22
N GLU A 271 11.28 1.84 -23.33
CA GLU A 271 12.15 2.00 -22.16
C GLU A 271 11.80 3.30 -21.40
N ALA A 272 11.64 4.42 -22.11
CA ALA A 272 11.23 5.68 -21.51
C ALA A 272 9.84 5.58 -20.83
N ALA A 273 8.88 4.90 -21.45
CA ALA A 273 7.52 4.76 -20.95
C ALA A 273 7.41 3.94 -19.66
N VAL A 274 8.33 3.01 -19.42
CA VAL A 274 8.36 2.19 -18.19
C VAL A 274 9.26 2.77 -17.10
N ARG A 275 10.18 3.70 -17.43
CA ARG A 275 11.14 4.28 -16.48
C ARG A 275 10.86 5.72 -16.04
N VAL A 276 10.42 6.59 -16.94
CA VAL A 276 10.40 8.05 -16.73
C VAL A 276 8.98 8.58 -16.87
N ALA A 277 8.59 9.52 -15.99
CA ALA A 277 7.25 10.14 -15.99
C ALA A 277 6.14 9.12 -16.26
N THR A 278 6.15 8.03 -15.49
CA THR A 278 5.28 6.86 -15.72
C THR A 278 3.79 7.17 -15.49
N ASN A 279 3.48 8.38 -15.01
CA ASN A 279 2.15 8.95 -14.84
C ASN A 279 1.64 9.69 -16.10
N THR A 280 2.43 9.83 -17.17
CA THR A 280 1.94 10.48 -18.40
C THR A 280 0.95 9.57 -19.15
N PRO A 281 -0.28 10.05 -19.50
CA PRO A 281 -1.29 9.24 -20.18
C PRO A 281 -0.80 8.52 -21.44
N ALA A 282 -0.08 9.23 -22.31
CA ALA A 282 0.47 8.66 -23.53
C ALA A 282 1.42 7.49 -23.24
N ARG A 283 2.26 7.59 -22.20
CA ARG A 283 3.22 6.54 -21.82
C ARG A 283 2.52 5.33 -21.20
N VAL A 284 1.48 5.52 -20.41
CA VAL A 284 0.66 4.43 -19.86
C VAL A 284 0.02 3.62 -20.99
N LYS A 285 -0.66 4.30 -21.93
CA LYS A 285 -1.28 3.65 -23.09
C LYS A 285 -0.25 2.94 -23.95
N TYR A 286 0.90 3.59 -24.18
CA TYR A 286 1.96 3.06 -25.02
C TYR A 286 2.58 1.78 -24.45
N ARG A 287 2.98 1.77 -23.16
CA ARG A 287 3.62 0.59 -22.57
C ARG A 287 2.69 -0.61 -22.46
N ILE A 288 1.43 -0.38 -22.11
CA ILE A 288 0.41 -1.45 -22.03
C ILE A 288 0.10 -1.95 -23.45
N GLY A 289 -0.12 -1.05 -24.40
CA GLY A 289 -0.43 -1.40 -25.79
C GLY A 289 0.69 -2.18 -26.48
N LYS A 290 1.96 -1.77 -26.29
CA LYS A 290 3.13 -2.47 -26.85
C LYS A 290 3.32 -3.86 -26.24
N MET A 291 3.19 -3.99 -24.92
CA MET A 291 3.27 -5.29 -24.24
C MET A 291 2.16 -6.23 -24.74
N HIS A 292 0.91 -5.75 -24.76
CA HIS A 292 -0.22 -6.51 -25.27
C HIS A 292 -0.03 -6.92 -26.73
N ALA A 293 0.43 -6.01 -27.60
CA ALA A 293 0.66 -6.32 -29.01
C ALA A 293 1.78 -7.35 -29.23
N ALA A 294 2.84 -7.33 -28.42
CA ALA A 294 3.90 -8.33 -28.48
C ALA A 294 3.37 -9.72 -28.10
N MET A 295 2.63 -9.82 -27.00
CA MET A 295 2.02 -11.07 -26.53
C MET A 295 0.95 -11.58 -27.50
N LEU A 296 0.16 -10.70 -28.11
CA LEU A 296 -0.91 -11.07 -29.04
C LEU A 296 -0.37 -11.78 -30.30
N LYS A 297 0.86 -11.50 -30.72
CA LYS A 297 1.50 -12.22 -31.84
C LYS A 297 1.85 -13.67 -31.49
N ILE A 298 2.07 -13.97 -30.22
CA ILE A 298 2.46 -15.28 -29.71
C ILE A 298 1.21 -16.12 -29.37
N ALA A 299 0.15 -15.46 -28.90
CA ALA A 299 -1.11 -16.12 -28.55
C ALA A 299 -1.97 -16.55 -29.75
N ARG A 300 -1.58 -16.19 -30.98
CA ARG A 300 -2.31 -16.44 -32.23
C ARG A 300 -1.75 -17.60 -33.04
#